data_AF-A0AA50HSQ1-F1
#
_entry.id   AF-A0AA50HSQ1-F1
#
_cell.length_a   1.000
_cell.length_b   1.000
_cell.length_c   1.000
_cell.angle_alpha   90.00
_cell.angle_beta   90.00
_cell.angle_gamma   90.00
#
_symmetry.space_group_name_H-M   'P 1'
#
loop_
_entity.id
_entity.type
_entity.pdbx_description
1 polymer ?
#
loop_
_entity_poly.entity_id
_entity_poly.type
_entity_poly.pdbx_seq_one_letter_code
_entity_poly.pdbx_strand_id
1 'polypeptide(L)'
;MAKVYEFPQGADRQRLKREIASQSKERLNAKAGHPVLKYIKWSWFYLRFLAAGFMHFISVVALAILAAFSKAIFWIGGLFCVITWFHLEHQFWTPHNFTIPVIVTLWGLSLFAAPLMQLLNNKMPWYRLLVPDAKDASIEATHDESK
;
A
#
# COMPACT_ATOMS: atom_id res chain seq x y z
N MET A 1 8.87 -24.56 -62.74
CA MET A 1 7.92 -23.50 -63.12
C MET A 1 7.88 -22.48 -62.00
N ALA A 2 8.38 -21.27 -62.24
CA ALA A 2 8.42 -20.20 -61.23
C ALA A 2 7.03 -19.55 -61.13
N LYS A 3 6.43 -19.52 -59.93
CA LYS A 3 5.20 -18.76 -59.70
C LYS A 3 5.54 -17.28 -59.76
N VAL A 4 5.25 -16.65 -60.90
CA VAL A 4 5.37 -15.19 -61.05
C VAL A 4 4.32 -14.57 -60.14
N TYR A 5 4.79 -13.84 -59.14
CA TYR A 5 3.93 -13.09 -58.23
C TYR A 5 3.40 -11.87 -58.98
N GLU A 6 2.16 -11.95 -59.45
CA GLU A 6 1.49 -10.80 -60.07
C GLU A 6 1.22 -9.74 -59.01
N PHE A 7 1.93 -8.63 -59.13
CA PHE A 7 1.71 -7.47 -58.28
C PHE A 7 0.33 -6.86 -58.57
N PRO A 8 -0.52 -6.63 -57.55
CA PRO A 8 -1.87 -6.14 -57.76
C PRO A 8 -1.87 -4.76 -58.45
N GLN A 9 -2.55 -4.65 -59.59
CA GLN A 9 -2.69 -3.42 -60.36
C GLN A 9 -4.11 -2.83 -60.21
N GLY A 10 -4.22 -1.49 -60.20
CA GLY A 10 -5.51 -0.81 -60.15
C GLY A 10 -6.22 -0.87 -58.79
N ALA A 11 -7.50 -1.27 -58.78
CA ALA A 11 -8.39 -1.26 -57.61
C ALA A 11 -7.86 -2.12 -56.45
N ASP A 12 -7.18 -3.23 -56.77
CA ASP A 12 -6.61 -4.15 -55.78
C ASP A 12 -5.41 -3.53 -55.04
N ARG A 13 -4.67 -2.62 -55.68
CA ARG A 13 -3.60 -1.85 -55.02
C ARG A 13 -4.16 -0.87 -53.98
N GLN A 14 -5.31 -0.26 -54.26
CA GLN A 14 -5.97 0.64 -53.30
C GLN A 14 -6.57 -0.11 -52.12
N ARG A 15 -7.12 -1.31 -52.36
CA ARG A 15 -7.58 -2.22 -51.30
C ARG A 15 -6.41 -2.65 -50.42
N LEU A 16 -5.32 -3.14 -51.01
CA LEU A 16 -4.12 -3.53 -50.27
C LEU A 16 -3.54 -2.35 -49.45
N LYS A 17 -3.50 -1.13 -50.02
CA LYS A 17 -3.06 0.07 -49.28
C LYS A 17 -3.98 0.40 -48.10
N ARG A 18 -5.30 0.25 -48.25
CA ARG A 18 -6.24 0.46 -47.13
C ARG A 18 -6.09 -0.60 -46.05
N GLU A 19 -5.91 -1.86 -46.43
CA GLU A 19 -5.66 -2.98 -45.51
C GLU A 19 -4.36 -2.78 -44.71
N ILE A 20 -3.29 -2.33 -45.37
CA ILE A 20 -2.02 -2.04 -44.71
C ILE A 20 -2.15 -0.82 -43.79
N ALA A 21 -2.89 0.21 -44.22
CA ALA A 21 -3.12 1.40 -43.40
C ALA A 21 -4.02 1.13 -42.19
N SER A 22 -5.03 0.26 -42.32
CA SER A 22 -5.88 -0.16 -41.21
C SER A 22 -5.09 -1.01 -40.21
N GLN A 23 -4.32 -2.00 -40.67
CA GLN A 23 -3.44 -2.77 -39.80
C GLN A 23 -2.39 -1.91 -39.09
N SER A 24 -1.80 -0.93 -39.80
CA SER A 24 -0.83 -0.02 -39.19
C SER A 24 -1.48 0.85 -38.11
N LYS A 25 -2.70 1.34 -38.33
CA LYS A 25 -3.49 2.07 -37.33
C LYS A 25 -3.86 1.20 -36.12
N GLU A 26 -4.28 -0.05 -36.34
CA GLU A 26 -4.56 -0.99 -35.24
C GLU A 26 -3.30 -1.28 -34.41
N ARG A 27 -2.16 -1.51 -35.08
CA ARG A 27 -0.88 -1.73 -34.40
C ARG A 27 -0.45 -0.49 -33.60
N LEU A 28 -0.65 0.71 -34.13
CA LEU A 28 -0.36 1.95 -33.43
C LEU A 28 -1.30 2.18 -32.24
N ASN A 29 -2.60 1.89 -32.36
CA ASN A 29 -3.54 1.96 -31.25
C ASN A 29 -3.24 0.92 -30.16
N ALA A 30 -2.89 -0.32 -30.54
CA ALA A 30 -2.43 -1.34 -29.60
C ALA A 30 -1.12 -0.91 -28.90
N LYS A 31 -0.18 -0.33 -29.66
CA LYS A 31 1.10 0.18 -29.15
C LYS A 31 0.95 1.47 -28.36
N ALA A 32 -0.13 2.23 -28.51
CA ALA A 32 -0.46 3.44 -27.73
C ALA A 32 -1.23 3.09 -26.44
N GLY A 33 -2.04 2.02 -26.46
CA GLY A 33 -2.65 1.46 -25.25
C GLY A 33 -1.61 0.93 -24.27
N HIS A 34 -0.56 0.25 -24.75
CA HIS A 34 0.53 -0.27 -23.91
C HIS A 34 1.27 0.75 -23.03
N PRO A 35 1.73 1.92 -23.51
CA PRO A 35 2.40 2.92 -22.69
C PRO A 35 1.43 3.57 -21.69
N VAL A 36 0.18 3.85 -22.09
CA VAL A 36 -0.82 4.42 -21.15
C VAL A 36 -1.14 3.43 -20.04
N LEU A 37 -1.35 2.15 -20.37
CA LEU A 37 -1.53 1.08 -19.38
C LEU A 37 -0.29 0.92 -18.49
N LYS A 38 0.91 1.05 -19.04
CA LYS A 38 2.17 1.04 -18.27
C LYS A 38 2.24 2.20 -17.27
N TYR A 39 1.87 3.41 -17.69
CA TYR A 39 1.82 4.59 -16.80
C TYR A 39 0.74 4.45 -15.73
N ILE A 40 -0.41 3.87 -16.05
CA ILE A 40 -1.48 3.60 -15.07
C ILE A 40 -1.02 2.57 -14.04
N LYS A 41 -0.38 1.47 -14.47
CA LYS A 41 0.20 0.46 -13.57
C LYS A 41 1.29 1.08 -12.68
N TRP A 42 2.16 1.91 -13.25
CA TRP A 42 3.18 2.65 -12.49
C TRP A 42 2.55 3.61 -11.48
N SER A 43 1.57 4.40 -11.90
CA SER A 43 0.85 5.34 -11.03
C SER A 43 0.16 4.62 -9.87
N TRP A 44 -0.48 3.48 -10.14
CA TRP A 44 -1.09 2.64 -9.11
C TRP A 44 -0.06 2.08 -8.12
N PHE A 45 1.11 1.66 -8.60
CA PHE A 45 2.21 1.23 -7.75
C PHE A 45 2.71 2.36 -6.85
N TYR A 46 2.94 3.56 -7.40
CA TYR A 46 3.37 4.72 -6.60
C TYR A 46 2.32 5.17 -5.59
N LEU A 47 1.04 5.16 -5.96
CA LEU A 47 -0.05 5.48 -5.04
C LEU A 47 -0.07 4.50 -3.85
N ARG A 48 0.09 3.20 -4.13
CA ARG A 48 0.16 2.15 -3.11
C ARG A 48 1.43 2.25 -2.25
N PHE A 49 2.57 2.63 -2.86
CA PHE A 49 3.81 2.93 -2.17
C PHE A 49 3.66 4.12 -1.22
N LEU A 50 3.04 5.20 -1.70
CA LEU A 50 2.76 6.39 -0.90
C LEU A 50 1.85 6.04 0.28
N ALA A 51 0.78 5.29 0.05
CA ALA A 51 -0.15 4.86 1.10
C ALA A 51 0.54 3.98 2.16
N ALA A 52 1.34 3.00 1.74
CA ALA A 52 2.10 2.13 2.64
C ALA A 52 3.15 2.91 3.44
N GLY A 53 3.89 3.80 2.78
CA GLY A 53 4.89 4.67 3.41
C GLY A 53 4.26 5.63 4.43
N PHE A 54 3.12 6.23 4.09
CA PHE A 54 2.41 7.14 4.97
C PHE A 54 1.83 6.43 6.21
N MET A 55 1.23 5.25 6.04
CA MET A 55 0.76 4.42 7.15
C MET A 55 1.92 4.00 8.07
N HIS A 56 3.06 3.62 7.49
CA HIS A 56 4.25 3.29 8.26
C HIS A 56 4.79 4.51 9.01
N PHE A 57 4.86 5.67 8.35
CA PHE A 57 5.33 6.90 8.96
C PHE A 57 4.42 7.33 10.13
N ILE A 58 3.10 7.35 9.94
CA ILE A 58 2.16 7.69 11.01
C ILE A 58 2.32 6.75 12.20
N SER A 59 2.38 5.43 11.95
CA SER A 59 2.50 4.45 13.03
C SER A 59 3.81 4.60 13.79
N VAL A 60 4.95 4.78 13.11
CA VAL A 60 6.25 5.00 13.76
C VAL A 60 6.27 6.33 14.53
N VAL A 61 5.75 7.41 13.94
CA VAL A 61 5.70 8.73 14.59
C VAL A 61 4.79 8.71 15.82
N ALA A 62 3.61 8.11 15.73
CA ALA A 62 2.71 7.96 16.86
C ALA A 62 3.35 7.16 18.01
N LEU A 63 4.03 6.06 17.69
CA LEU A 63 4.77 5.26 18.67
C LEU A 63 5.97 6.03 19.25
N ALA A 64 6.64 6.85 18.45
CA ALA A 64 7.80 7.65 18.88
C ALA A 64 7.40 8.76 19.85
N ILE A 65 6.31 9.47 19.55
CA ILE A 65 5.72 10.44 20.47
C ILE A 65 5.32 9.73 21.77
N LEU A 66 4.60 8.61 21.67
CA LEU A 66 4.13 7.88 22.85
C LEU A 66 5.29 7.32 23.71
N ALA A 67 6.38 6.89 23.09
CA ALA A 67 7.60 6.45 23.78
C ALA A 67 8.35 7.62 24.41
N ALA A 68 8.46 8.76 23.74
CA ALA A 68 9.13 9.96 24.25
C ALA A 68 8.43 10.50 25.51
N PHE A 69 7.10 10.46 25.53
CA PHE A 69 6.30 10.89 26.68
C PHE A 69 6.05 9.80 27.72
N SER A 70 6.59 8.58 27.56
CA SER A 70 6.35 7.46 28.47
C SER A 70 6.64 7.76 29.95
N LYS A 71 7.76 8.45 30.22
CA LYS A 71 8.11 8.89 31.58
C LYS A 71 7.13 9.93 32.11
N ALA A 72 6.70 10.89 31.28
CA ALA A 72 5.73 11.91 31.69
C ALA A 72 4.35 11.29 31.98
N ILE A 73 3.90 10.36 31.15
CA ILE A 73 2.65 9.61 31.34
C ILE A 73 2.71 8.79 32.64
N PHE A 74 3.85 8.19 32.97
CA PHE A 74 4.02 7.47 34.23
C PHE A 74 3.87 8.38 35.46
N TRP A 75 4.54 9.54 35.48
CA TRP A 75 4.47 10.46 36.61
C TRP A 75 3.10 11.12 36.75
N ILE A 76 2.56 11.66 35.65
CA ILE A 76 1.27 12.37 35.64
C ILE A 76 0.12 11.39 35.86
N GLY A 77 0.15 10.23 35.17
CA GLY A 77 -0.84 9.17 35.33
C GLY A 77 -0.78 8.55 36.72
N GLY A 78 0.42 8.32 37.26
CA GLY A 78 0.61 7.84 38.64
C GLY A 78 0.02 8.80 39.67
N LEU A 79 0.28 10.11 39.54
CA LEU A 79 -0.30 11.13 40.41
C LEU A 79 -1.83 11.13 40.33
N PHE A 80 -2.40 11.13 39.12
CA PHE A 80 -3.85 11.06 38.92
C PHE A 80 -4.46 9.77 39.49
N CYS A 81 -3.76 8.65 39.37
CA CYS A 81 -4.17 7.37 39.94
C CYS A 81 -4.24 7.44 41.47
N VAL A 82 -3.26 8.07 42.13
CA VAL A 82 -3.26 8.25 43.60
C VAL A 82 -4.39 9.17 44.05
N ILE A 83 -4.62 10.29 43.34
CA ILE A 83 -5.71 11.23 43.66
C ILE A 83 -7.06 10.55 43.50
N THR A 84 -7.29 9.89 42.37
CA THR A 84 -8.56 9.20 42.09
C THR A 84 -8.79 8.02 43.04
N TRP A 85 -7.73 7.29 43.40
CA TRP A 85 -7.78 6.23 44.40
C TRP A 85 -8.23 6.73 45.78
N PHE A 86 -7.67 7.86 46.24
CA PHE A 86 -8.06 8.47 47.51
C PHE A 86 -9.52 8.96 47.47
N HIS A 87 -9.96 9.47 46.32
CA HIS A 87 -11.32 9.96 46.11
C HIS A 87 -12.36 8.84 45.89
N LEU A 88 -11.93 7.61 45.60
CA LEU A 88 -12.76 6.42 45.41
C LEU A 88 -12.77 5.49 46.63
N GLU A 89 -12.42 6.00 47.82
CA GLU A 89 -12.33 5.20 49.05
C GLU A 89 -11.45 3.95 48.90
N HIS A 90 -10.34 4.06 48.17
CA HIS A 90 -9.42 2.93 47.93
C HIS A 90 -10.05 1.80 47.10
N GLN A 91 -10.97 2.13 46.18
CA GLN A 91 -11.48 1.19 45.19
C GLN A 91 -10.77 1.35 43.84
N PHE A 92 -10.28 0.25 43.28
CA PHE A 92 -9.58 0.26 41.98
C PHE A 92 -10.57 0.28 40.82
N TRP A 93 -11.82 -0.14 41.09
CA TRP A 93 -12.84 -0.34 40.08
C TRP A 93 -14.20 0.00 40.65
N THR A 94 -14.84 1.00 40.06
CA THR A 94 -16.21 1.40 40.39
C THR A 94 -17.01 1.43 39.08
N PRO A 95 -18.27 0.96 39.05
CA PRO A 95 -19.09 0.90 37.84
C PRO A 95 -19.36 2.27 37.17
N HIS A 96 -19.03 3.38 37.83
CA HIS A 96 -19.19 4.74 37.30
C HIS A 96 -17.87 5.47 37.02
N ASN A 97 -16.72 4.94 37.45
CA ASN A 97 -15.42 5.60 37.32
C ASN A 97 -14.36 4.62 36.83
N PHE A 98 -13.96 4.78 35.56
CA PHE A 98 -12.97 3.94 34.88
C PHE A 98 -11.60 4.62 34.73
N THR A 99 -11.38 5.72 35.43
CA THR A 99 -10.17 6.55 35.29
C THR A 99 -8.89 5.76 35.58
N ILE A 100 -8.89 4.95 36.64
CA ILE A 100 -7.73 4.12 37.02
C ILE A 100 -7.43 3.06 35.94
N PRO A 101 -8.40 2.21 35.51
CA PRO A 101 -8.20 1.30 34.38
C PRO A 101 -7.70 1.97 33.09
N VAL A 102 -8.23 3.14 32.73
CA VAL A 102 -7.84 3.87 31.52
C VAL A 102 -6.39 4.37 31.61
N ILE A 103 -5.96 4.86 32.77
CA ILE A 103 -4.57 5.29 32.98
C ILE A 103 -3.62 4.09 32.89
N VAL A 104 -4.00 2.95 33.49
CA VAL A 104 -3.19 1.72 33.47
C VAL A 104 -3.06 1.16 32.05
N THR A 105 -4.13 1.15 31.26
CA THR A 105 -4.07 0.68 29.87
C THR A 105 -3.24 1.63 29.00
N LEU A 106 -3.39 2.95 29.17
CA LEU A 106 -2.58 3.94 28.47
C LEU A 106 -1.09 3.82 28.82
N TRP A 107 -0.78 3.58 30.09
CA TRP A 107 0.59 3.35 30.54
C TRP A 107 1.19 2.07 29.96
N GLY A 108 0.42 0.96 29.98
CA GLY A 108 0.81 -0.29 29.32
C GLY A 108 1.09 -0.07 27.83
N LEU A 109 0.18 0.61 27.12
CA LEU A 109 0.35 0.92 25.69
C LEU A 109 1.63 1.75 25.42
N SER A 110 1.94 2.69 26.32
CA SER A 110 3.15 3.52 26.21
C SER A 110 4.44 2.71 26.42
N LEU A 111 4.46 1.75 27.35
CA LEU A 111 5.61 0.85 27.53
C LEU A 111 5.79 -0.10 26.34
N PHE A 112 4.69 -0.57 25.76
CA PHE A 112 4.71 -1.40 24.56
C PHE A 112 5.07 -0.61 23.28
N ALA A 113 5.09 0.72 23.32
CA ALA A 113 5.33 1.53 22.13
C ALA A 113 6.72 1.33 21.52
N ALA A 114 7.76 1.27 22.36
CA ALA A 114 9.14 1.06 21.93
C ALA A 114 9.37 -0.33 21.28
N PRO A 115 8.96 -1.47 21.90
CA PRO A 115 9.08 -2.77 21.25
C PRO A 115 8.19 -2.90 20.02
N LEU A 116 7.00 -2.28 20.00
CA LEU A 116 6.15 -2.21 18.80
C LEU A 116 6.85 -1.50 17.66
N MET A 117 7.52 -0.38 17.92
CA MET A 117 8.25 0.37 16.91
C MET A 117 9.39 -0.45 16.31
N GLN A 118 10.17 -1.14 17.14
CA GLN A 118 11.23 -2.05 16.67
C GLN A 118 10.66 -3.19 15.81
N LEU A 119 9.53 -3.77 16.23
CA LEU A 119 8.87 -4.84 15.48
C LEU A 119 8.31 -4.33 14.14
N LEU A 120 7.73 -3.11 14.13
CA LEU A 120 7.22 -2.49 12.91
C LEU A 120 8.35 -2.18 11.92
N ASN A 121 9.49 -1.70 12.42
CA ASN A 121 10.65 -1.38 11.60
C ASN A 121 11.32 -2.66 11.05
N ASN A 122 11.41 -3.72 11.85
CA ASN A 122 12.02 -4.98 11.40
C ASN A 122 11.13 -5.79 10.44
N LYS A 123 9.81 -5.84 10.69
CA LYS A 123 8.89 -6.62 9.84
C LYS A 123 8.41 -5.87 8.60
N MET A 124 8.54 -4.54 8.57
CA MET A 124 8.07 -3.68 7.47
C MET A 124 6.71 -4.14 6.91
N PRO A 125 5.69 -4.36 7.76
CA PRO A 125 4.49 -5.11 7.38
C PRO A 125 3.72 -4.44 6.23
N TRP A 126 3.82 -3.12 6.14
CA TRP A 126 3.19 -2.33 5.09
C TRP A 126 3.87 -2.49 3.72
N TYR A 127 5.14 -2.90 3.67
CA TYR A 127 5.82 -3.23 2.42
C TYR A 127 5.31 -4.55 1.82
N ARG A 128 4.66 -5.41 2.60
CA ARG A 128 3.96 -6.59 2.08
C ARG A 128 2.78 -6.20 1.18
N LEU A 129 2.21 -5.01 1.36
CA LEU A 129 1.22 -4.49 0.43
C LEU A 129 1.85 -4.18 -0.94
N LEU A 130 3.15 -3.91 -1.03
CA LEU A 130 3.80 -3.59 -2.30
C LEU A 130 4.12 -4.81 -3.16
N VAL A 131 4.03 -6.01 -2.60
CA VAL A 131 4.16 -7.25 -3.37
C VAL A 131 2.92 -7.36 -4.26
N PRO A 132 3.05 -7.30 -5.60
CA PRO A 132 1.96 -7.66 -6.48
C PRO A 132 1.60 -9.11 -6.17
N ASP A 133 0.33 -9.42 -5.98
CA ASP A 133 -0.12 -10.80 -5.79
C ASP A 133 0.49 -11.63 -6.93
N ALA A 134 1.31 -12.64 -6.60
CA ALA A 134 2.06 -13.44 -7.57
C ALA A 134 1.16 -14.11 -8.63
N LYS A 135 -0.15 -14.13 -8.40
CA LYS A 135 -1.17 -14.55 -9.36
C LYS A 135 -1.17 -13.69 -10.64
N ASP A 136 -0.96 -12.38 -10.55
CA ASP A 136 -1.03 -11.51 -11.73
C ASP A 136 0.25 -11.56 -12.57
N ALA A 137 1.41 -11.79 -11.94
CA ALA A 137 2.70 -11.95 -12.63
C ALA A 137 2.74 -13.24 -13.48
N SER A 138 2.07 -14.30 -13.03
CA SER A 138 2.00 -15.55 -13.79
C SER A 138 1.14 -15.44 -15.05
N ILE A 139 0.08 -14.63 -15.04
CA ILE A 139 -0.84 -14.50 -16.18
C ILE A 139 -0.20 -13.64 -17.30
N GLU A 140 0.62 -12.66 -16.93
CA GLU A 140 1.28 -11.77 -17.90
C GLU A 140 2.50 -12.44 -18.57
N ALA A 141 3.20 -13.36 -17.89
CA ALA A 141 4.31 -14.12 -18.46
C ALA A 141 3.87 -15.18 -19.49
N THR A 142 2.74 -15.86 -19.26
CA THR A 142 2.25 -16.90 -20.19
C THR A 142 1.75 -16.31 -21.51
N HIS A 143 1.38 -15.03 -21.53
CA HIS A 143 0.84 -14.38 -22.72
C HIS A 143 1.92 -13.85 -23.67
N ASP A 144 3.16 -13.67 -23.19
CA ASP A 144 4.31 -13.23 -23.97
C ASP A 144 5.10 -14.41 -24.58
N GLU A 145 5.00 -15.62 -24.00
CA GLU A 145 5.64 -16.83 -24.56
C GLU A 145 4.79 -17.57 -25.61
N SER A 146 3.56 -17.15 -25.85
CA SER A 146 2.64 -17.76 -26.82
C SER A 146 2.59 -17.04 -28.18
N LYS A 147 3.62 -16.27 -28.55
CA LYS A 147 3.65 -15.51 -29.81
C LYS A 147 4.79 -15.91 -30.74
#